data_AF-A0A5C6PD26-F1
#
_entry.id   AF-A0A5C6PD26-F1
#
_cell.length_a   1.000
_cell.length_b   1.000
_cell.length_c   1.000
_cell.angle_alpha   90.00
_cell.angle_beta   90.00
_cell.angle_gamma   90.00
#
_symmetry.space_group_name_H-M   'P 1'
#
loop_
_entity.id
_entity.type
_entity.pdbx_description
1 polymer ?
#
loop_
_entity_poly.entity_id
_entity_poly.type
_entity_poly.pdbx_seq_one_letter_code
_entity_poly.pdbx_strand_id
1 'polypeptide(L)'
;SVGSNAELSAGTSSSQDTIILPKKRTTERCQPLPKHFPIPQFAYETEMYLERATEDYKKNGTLLTASKVKADILEKLAETIYTYTAYPSSAQISDVAEALVNKYPCLKEPGSFSGSYGWQQSIRRHEIINLSPSVEDIKARWPALFEMPHIQDEFHRITMVHLESKFMPKLDEYTSGLMKLFHSKGRTMGLKLQAILLKDADEDTVSQDLAMQKIKIYSIRTGTSEDPDDVGIVIEGINVLTALGNFPRACSMLVGLIYVVNLAYPKELRYTFEVFQKVLLELDCSKLSPKVNSLKNKLLAQGNAPLQNE
;
A
#
# COMPACT_ATOMS: atom_id res chain seq x y z
N SER A 1 -71.45 35.20 -11.30
CA SER A 1 -72.41 34.85 -10.24
C SER A 1 -72.20 33.40 -9.86
N VAL A 2 -71.69 33.16 -8.65
CA VAL A 2 -72.45 32.58 -7.52
C VAL A 2 -72.91 31.15 -7.85
N GLY A 3 -72.48 30.07 -7.21
CA GLY A 3 -71.69 29.87 -5.99
C GLY A 3 -72.06 28.49 -5.42
N SER A 4 -71.12 27.88 -4.66
CA SER A 4 -71.38 27.06 -3.45
C SER A 4 -72.09 25.69 -3.64
N ASN A 5 -71.94 24.62 -2.85
CA ASN A 5 -71.15 24.17 -1.70
C ASN A 5 -71.54 22.67 -1.53
N ALA A 6 -70.60 21.74 -1.29
CA ALA A 6 -70.38 21.03 -0.01
C ALA A 6 -71.25 19.78 0.28
N GLU A 7 -70.65 18.88 1.07
CA GLU A 7 -71.21 17.80 1.93
C GLU A 7 -71.03 16.31 1.54
N LEU A 8 -69.92 15.75 2.06
CA LEU A 8 -69.78 14.60 2.97
C LEU A 8 -70.98 13.66 3.24
N SER A 9 -70.77 12.34 3.08
CA SER A 9 -70.84 11.25 4.11
C SER A 9 -70.87 9.87 3.42
N ALA A 10 -69.87 8.99 3.61
CA ALA A 10 -69.73 7.95 4.66
C ALA A 10 -70.49 6.64 4.38
N GLY A 11 -69.75 5.50 4.30
CA GLY A 11 -70.38 4.16 4.30
C GLY A 11 -69.60 2.98 3.70
N THR A 12 -68.38 2.72 4.18
CA THR A 12 -67.70 1.41 4.41
C THR A 12 -67.91 0.18 3.50
N SER A 13 -66.78 -0.41 3.04
CA SER A 13 -66.53 -1.85 3.21
C SER A 13 -65.03 -2.23 3.15
N SER A 14 -64.57 -2.86 4.23
CA SER A 14 -63.57 -3.95 4.29
C SER A 14 -62.07 -3.69 4.06
N SER A 15 -61.37 -3.63 5.20
CA SER A 15 -60.02 -4.16 5.54
C SER A 15 -59.08 -4.62 4.43
N GLN A 16 -57.86 -4.08 4.42
CA GLN A 16 -56.67 -4.77 4.94
C GLN A 16 -55.58 -3.75 5.31
N ASP A 17 -55.24 -3.69 6.60
CA ASP A 17 -54.10 -2.96 7.14
C ASP A 17 -52.79 -3.55 6.63
N THR A 18 -52.01 -2.76 5.90
CA THR A 18 -50.57 -2.93 5.85
C THR A 18 -49.95 -1.64 6.33
N ILE A 19 -49.53 -1.63 7.60
CA ILE A 19 -48.71 -0.56 8.17
C ILE A 19 -47.42 -0.52 7.34
N ILE A 20 -47.34 0.44 6.41
CA ILE A 20 -46.09 0.81 5.78
C ILE A 20 -45.28 1.51 6.87
N LEU A 21 -44.52 0.70 7.63
CA LEU A 21 -43.37 1.20 8.36
C LEU A 21 -42.58 2.09 7.39
N PRO A 22 -42.27 3.35 7.74
CA PRO A 22 -41.41 4.16 6.91
C PRO A 22 -40.10 3.39 6.80
N LYS A 23 -39.87 2.79 5.64
CA LYS A 23 -38.60 2.17 5.28
C LYS A 23 -37.60 3.30 5.43
N LYS A 24 -36.86 3.31 6.55
CA LYS A 24 -35.67 4.14 6.72
C LYS A 24 -34.81 3.83 5.51
N ARG A 25 -34.95 4.67 4.49
CA ARG A 25 -33.98 4.74 3.40
C ARG A 25 -32.74 5.23 4.11
N THR A 26 -31.82 4.31 4.37
CA THR A 26 -30.44 4.63 4.71
C THR A 26 -29.82 5.28 3.47
N THR A 27 -30.20 6.54 3.23
CA THR A 27 -29.58 7.46 2.28
C THR A 27 -28.95 8.61 3.08
N GLU A 28 -28.27 8.28 4.19
CA GLU A 28 -27.61 9.23 5.08
C GLU A 28 -26.15 8.82 5.36
N ARG A 29 -25.38 8.45 4.32
CA ARG A 29 -23.91 8.35 4.47
C ARG A 29 -23.23 9.05 3.32
N CYS A 30 -23.16 10.37 3.44
CA CYS A 30 -22.25 11.28 2.73
C CYS A 30 -22.32 12.66 3.43
N GLN A 31 -22.03 12.71 4.73
CA GLN A 31 -21.80 13.99 5.40
C GLN A 31 -20.34 14.39 5.14
N PRO A 32 -20.05 15.63 4.67
CA PRO A 32 -18.68 16.09 4.56
C PRO A 32 -18.02 16.10 5.95
N LEU A 33 -16.74 15.71 6.01
CA LEU A 33 -16.00 15.67 7.27
C LEU A 33 -16.07 17.05 7.95
N PRO A 34 -16.33 17.12 9.27
CA PRO A 34 -16.38 18.41 9.96
C PRO A 34 -15.05 19.16 9.84
N LYS A 35 -15.10 20.50 9.71
CA LYS A 35 -13.89 21.35 9.72
C LYS A 35 -13.02 21.17 10.97
N HIS A 36 -13.66 20.76 12.08
CA HIS A 36 -12.98 20.32 13.30
C HIS A 36 -13.37 18.88 13.56
N PHE A 37 -12.49 17.95 13.18
CA PHE A 37 -12.73 16.53 13.39
C PHE A 37 -12.80 16.22 14.90
N PRO A 38 -13.90 15.63 15.40
CA PRO A 38 -14.01 15.29 16.81
C PRO A 38 -13.17 14.05 17.12
N ILE A 39 -12.13 14.21 17.94
CA ILE A 39 -11.30 13.08 18.36
C ILE A 39 -12.13 12.19 19.31
N PRO A 40 -12.33 10.91 18.97
CA PRO A 40 -13.10 9.98 19.78
C PRO A 40 -12.47 9.77 21.15
N GLN A 41 -13.25 9.17 22.06
CA GLN A 41 -12.71 8.63 23.30
C GLN A 41 -12.00 7.31 23.01
N PHE A 42 -10.78 7.17 23.51
CA PHE A 42 -9.98 5.97 23.39
C PHE A 42 -10.25 4.98 24.52
N ALA A 43 -9.65 3.79 24.47
CA ALA A 43 -9.72 2.85 25.58
C ALA A 43 -9.19 3.49 26.88
N TYR A 44 -9.72 3.08 28.03
CA TYR A 44 -9.36 3.65 29.33
C TYR A 44 -7.84 3.67 29.56
N GLU A 45 -7.15 2.57 29.23
CA GLU A 45 -5.69 2.51 29.37
C GLU A 45 -4.99 3.53 28.46
N THR A 46 -5.43 3.67 27.21
CA THR A 46 -4.91 4.63 26.25
C THR A 46 -5.09 6.07 26.76
N GLU A 47 -6.28 6.44 27.22
CA GLU A 47 -6.52 7.79 27.76
C GLU A 47 -5.63 8.05 28.98
N MET A 48 -5.51 7.10 29.90
CA MET A 48 -4.62 7.22 31.06
C MET A 48 -3.14 7.44 30.64
N TYR A 49 -2.66 6.73 29.62
CA TYR A 49 -1.32 6.95 29.07
C TYR A 49 -1.17 8.33 28.42
N LEU A 50 -2.18 8.77 27.65
CA LEU A 50 -2.20 10.07 26.99
C LEU A 50 -2.23 11.22 28.00
N GLU A 51 -3.00 11.09 29.08
CA GLU A 51 -3.08 12.05 30.18
C GLU A 51 -1.71 12.24 30.83
N ARG A 52 -1.08 11.15 31.28
CA ARG A 52 0.26 11.19 31.87
C ARG A 52 1.29 11.79 30.91
N ALA A 53 1.30 11.34 29.67
CA ALA A 53 2.23 11.85 28.66
C ALA A 53 2.00 13.33 28.33
N THR A 54 0.75 13.80 28.38
CA THR A 54 0.41 15.21 28.16
C THR A 54 0.90 16.06 29.32
N GLU A 55 0.84 15.58 30.56
CA GLU A 55 1.46 16.25 31.71
C GLU A 55 2.98 16.33 31.59
N ASP A 56 3.63 15.23 31.22
CA ASP A 56 5.08 15.20 31.03
C ASP A 56 5.51 16.16 29.91
N TYR A 57 4.79 16.16 28.78
CA TYR A 57 5.00 17.11 27.69
C TYR A 57 4.87 18.57 28.17
N LYS A 58 3.90 18.90 29.02
CA LYS A 58 3.77 20.24 29.60
C LYS A 58 4.94 20.62 30.52
N LYS A 59 5.51 19.65 31.24
CA LYS A 59 6.60 19.88 32.19
C LYS A 59 7.95 20.07 31.51
N ASN A 60 8.26 19.26 30.49
CA ASN A 60 9.61 19.21 29.91
C ASN A 60 9.63 19.01 28.38
N GLY A 61 8.49 19.02 27.70
CA GLY A 61 8.40 18.83 26.25
C GLY A 61 8.62 17.39 25.76
N THR A 62 8.61 16.40 26.67
CA THR A 62 8.84 14.99 26.28
C THR A 62 7.74 14.47 25.37
N LEU A 63 8.13 13.91 24.24
CA LEU A 63 7.22 13.26 23.29
C LEU A 63 6.98 11.80 23.68
N LEU A 64 5.75 11.34 23.47
CA LEU A 64 5.34 9.97 23.74
C LEU A 64 5.76 9.04 22.60
N THR A 65 6.41 7.93 22.95
CA THR A 65 6.54 6.81 22.02
C THR A 65 5.19 6.10 21.93
N ALA A 66 4.42 6.37 20.87
CA ALA A 66 3.04 5.94 20.73
C ALA A 66 2.83 4.43 20.52
N SER A 67 3.88 3.59 20.53
CA SER A 67 3.78 2.15 20.17
C SER A 67 2.73 1.37 20.96
N LYS A 68 2.49 1.71 22.23
CA LYS A 68 1.50 1.04 23.10
C LYS A 68 0.05 1.48 22.85
N VAL A 69 -0.15 2.72 22.40
CA VAL A 69 -1.48 3.34 22.24
C VAL A 69 -1.90 3.43 20.78
N LYS A 70 -0.97 3.28 19.84
CA LYS A 70 -1.17 3.52 18.41
C LYS A 70 -2.24 2.63 17.79
N ALA A 71 -2.32 1.37 18.19
CA ALA A 71 -3.33 0.45 17.65
C ALA A 71 -4.76 0.91 18.00
N ASP A 72 -5.02 1.14 19.28
CA ASP A 72 -6.33 1.60 19.78
C ASP A 72 -6.71 2.98 19.20
N ILE A 73 -5.76 3.91 19.12
CA ILE A 73 -5.99 5.22 18.48
C ILE A 73 -6.40 5.04 17.02
N LEU A 74 -5.67 4.24 16.24
CA LEU A 74 -5.96 4.03 14.82
C LEU A 74 -7.31 3.33 14.61
N GLU A 75 -7.64 2.36 15.46
CA GLU A 75 -8.93 1.65 15.42
C GLU A 75 -10.10 2.61 15.68
N LYS A 76 -10.05 3.38 16.78
CA LYS A 76 -11.11 4.34 17.13
C LYS A 76 -11.25 5.48 16.13
N LEU A 77 -10.13 5.97 15.59
CA LEU A 77 -10.16 6.96 14.51
C LEU A 77 -10.80 6.38 13.25
N ALA A 78 -10.43 5.16 12.85
CA ALA A 78 -11.02 4.50 11.68
C ALA A 78 -12.54 4.30 11.83
N GLU A 79 -13.00 3.81 12.99
CA GLU A 79 -14.44 3.70 13.30
C GLU A 79 -15.15 5.04 13.15
N THR A 80 -14.58 6.10 13.73
CA THR A 80 -15.16 7.45 13.72
C THR A 80 -15.19 8.03 12.32
N ILE A 81 -14.10 7.93 11.56
CA ILE A 81 -14.03 8.37 10.15
C ILE A 81 -15.08 7.64 9.32
N TYR A 82 -15.24 6.32 9.52
CA TYR A 82 -16.18 5.49 8.78
C TYR A 82 -17.65 5.90 9.00
N THR A 83 -17.98 6.58 10.11
CA THR A 83 -19.33 7.15 10.30
C THR A 83 -19.64 8.29 9.31
N TYR A 84 -18.61 8.97 8.79
CA TYR A 84 -18.74 10.07 7.84
C TYR A 84 -18.49 9.62 6.40
N THR A 85 -17.38 8.90 6.18
CA THR A 85 -16.96 8.42 4.86
C THR A 85 -16.27 7.07 4.98
N ALA A 86 -16.65 6.13 4.09
CA ALA A 86 -15.98 4.84 4.00
C ALA A 86 -14.55 4.96 3.47
N TYR A 87 -14.25 6.02 2.71
CA TYR A 87 -13.02 6.19 1.95
C TYR A 87 -12.56 7.67 2.01
N PRO A 88 -11.89 8.11 3.10
CA PRO A 88 -11.42 9.49 3.26
C PRO A 88 -10.34 9.91 2.24
N SER A 89 -10.46 11.09 1.67
CA SER A 89 -9.41 11.69 0.82
C SER A 89 -8.12 12.00 1.60
N SER A 90 -7.02 12.28 0.89
CA SER A 90 -5.75 12.69 1.52
C SER A 90 -5.89 13.91 2.43
N ALA A 91 -6.68 14.91 2.01
CA ALA A 91 -6.93 16.12 2.78
C ALA A 91 -7.66 15.78 4.10
N GLN A 92 -8.69 14.94 4.02
CA GLN A 92 -9.43 14.49 5.20
C GLN A 92 -8.56 13.72 6.19
N ILE A 93 -7.66 12.84 5.71
CA ILE A 93 -6.69 12.15 6.58
C ILE A 93 -5.72 13.16 7.21
N SER A 94 -5.29 14.18 6.46
CA SER A 94 -4.47 15.27 6.98
C SER A 94 -5.14 16.00 8.12
N ASP A 95 -6.40 16.40 7.94
CA ASP A 95 -7.20 17.11 8.94
C ASP A 95 -7.39 16.28 10.22
N VAL A 96 -7.65 14.97 10.09
CA VAL A 96 -7.78 14.05 11.24
C VAL A 96 -6.46 13.95 12.02
N ALA A 97 -5.35 13.75 11.31
CA ALA A 97 -4.04 13.65 11.95
C ALA A 97 -3.63 14.95 12.64
N GLU A 98 -3.96 16.10 12.04
CA GLU A 98 -3.74 17.41 12.64
C GLU A 98 -4.60 17.61 13.90
N ALA A 99 -5.89 17.28 13.83
CA ALA A 99 -6.79 17.34 14.98
C ALA A 99 -6.29 16.46 16.14
N LEU A 100 -5.73 15.28 15.83
CA LEU A 100 -5.16 14.36 16.82
C LEU A 100 -3.98 14.99 17.55
N VAL A 101 -2.98 15.49 16.82
CA VAL A 101 -1.78 16.09 17.44
C VAL A 101 -2.06 17.44 18.10
N ASN A 102 -3.10 18.15 17.67
CA ASN A 102 -3.55 19.38 18.32
C ASN A 102 -4.22 19.08 19.67
N LYS A 103 -5.02 18.00 19.77
CA LYS A 103 -5.60 17.56 21.04
C LYS A 103 -4.54 16.96 21.97
N TYR A 104 -3.61 16.17 21.43
CA TYR A 104 -2.53 15.52 22.19
C TYR A 104 -1.15 15.89 21.61
N PRO A 105 -0.59 17.06 21.98
CA PRO A 105 0.72 17.52 21.47
C PRO A 105 1.89 16.55 21.77
N CYS A 106 1.76 15.73 22.81
CA CYS A 106 2.73 14.69 23.15
C CYS A 106 2.87 13.61 22.06
N LEU A 107 1.90 13.49 21.14
CA LEU A 107 1.94 12.53 20.03
C LEU A 107 2.67 13.06 18.79
N LYS A 108 3.16 14.30 18.78
CA LYS A 108 3.88 14.83 17.61
C LYS A 108 5.12 14.00 17.31
N GLU A 109 5.33 13.70 16.04
CA GLU A 109 6.55 13.00 15.60
C GLU A 109 7.76 13.95 15.59
N PRO A 110 8.89 13.56 16.22
CA PRO A 110 10.08 14.38 16.24
C PRO A 110 10.66 14.54 14.83
N GLY A 111 11.07 15.76 14.46
CA GLY A 111 11.70 16.06 13.18
C GLY A 111 10.75 16.27 11.99
N SER A 112 9.43 16.11 12.18
CA SER A 112 8.43 16.48 11.17
C SER A 112 8.05 17.96 11.29
N PHE A 113 7.97 18.67 10.16
CA PHE A 113 7.57 20.09 10.11
C PHE A 113 6.20 20.35 10.76
N SER A 114 5.23 19.45 10.55
CA SER A 114 3.89 19.54 11.16
C SER A 114 3.74 18.69 12.43
N GLY A 115 4.58 17.67 12.61
CA GLY A 115 4.45 16.67 13.68
C GLY A 115 3.32 15.66 13.46
N SER A 116 2.49 15.82 12.43
CA SER A 116 1.32 14.98 12.13
C SER A 116 1.53 13.99 10.99
N TYR A 117 2.59 14.15 10.18
CA TYR A 117 2.78 13.39 8.95
C TYR A 117 2.71 11.87 9.15
N GLY A 118 3.49 11.27 10.06
CA GLY A 118 3.44 9.81 10.21
C GLY A 118 2.14 9.30 10.84
N TRP A 119 1.35 10.13 11.53
CA TRP A 119 -0.03 9.80 11.88
C TRP A 119 -0.92 9.73 10.63
N GLN A 120 -0.79 10.67 9.69
CA GLN A 120 -1.50 10.60 8.40
C GLN A 120 -1.20 9.28 7.69
N GLN A 121 0.08 8.92 7.63
CA GLN A 121 0.50 7.69 6.96
C GLN A 121 0.02 6.43 7.71
N SER A 122 -0.02 6.47 9.04
CA SER A 122 -0.50 5.36 9.86
C SER A 122 -2.01 5.15 9.71
N ILE A 123 -2.80 6.23 9.69
CA ILE A 123 -4.25 6.19 9.44
C ILE A 123 -4.52 5.61 8.05
N ARG A 124 -3.83 6.12 7.02
CA ARG A 124 -3.96 5.61 5.66
C ARG A 124 -3.63 4.12 5.57
N ARG A 125 -2.52 3.70 6.16
CA ARG A 125 -2.10 2.29 6.17
C ARG A 125 -3.10 1.41 6.88
N HIS A 126 -3.65 1.85 8.01
CA HIS A 126 -4.69 1.12 8.73
C HIS A 126 -5.94 0.92 7.85
N GLU A 127 -6.33 1.92 7.06
CA GLU A 127 -7.42 1.81 6.11
C GLU A 127 -7.10 0.82 4.97
N ILE A 128 -5.93 0.95 4.33
CA ILE A 128 -5.49 0.04 3.24
C ILE A 128 -5.51 -1.42 3.71
N ILE A 129 -5.03 -1.69 4.93
CA ILE A 129 -4.96 -3.04 5.48
C ILE A 129 -6.36 -3.60 5.75
N ASN A 130 -7.26 -2.82 6.35
CA ASN A 130 -8.56 -3.32 6.83
C ASN A 130 -9.67 -3.28 5.78
N LEU A 131 -9.64 -2.32 4.86
CA LEU A 131 -10.66 -2.21 3.80
C LEU A 131 -10.25 -2.89 2.50
N SER A 132 -8.95 -3.14 2.29
CA SER A 132 -8.39 -3.75 1.07
C SER A 132 -8.99 -3.15 -0.23
N PRO A 133 -8.93 -1.82 -0.44
CA PRO A 133 -9.48 -1.18 -1.64
C PRO A 133 -8.74 -1.62 -2.91
N SER A 134 -9.35 -1.40 -4.07
CA SER A 134 -8.72 -1.68 -5.36
C SER A 134 -7.51 -0.76 -5.61
N VAL A 135 -6.56 -1.19 -6.43
CA VAL A 135 -5.41 -0.34 -6.76
C VAL A 135 -5.83 0.93 -7.51
N GLU A 136 -6.93 0.87 -8.26
CA GLU A 136 -7.54 2.05 -8.89
C GLU A 136 -7.94 3.10 -7.87
N ASP A 137 -8.68 2.69 -6.84
CA ASP A 137 -9.18 3.57 -5.79
C ASP A 137 -8.02 4.18 -4.98
N ILE A 138 -7.02 3.36 -4.64
CA ILE A 138 -5.83 3.83 -3.93
C ILE A 138 -5.11 4.88 -4.77
N LYS A 139 -4.93 4.64 -6.08
CA LYS A 139 -4.22 5.56 -6.97
C LYS A 139 -4.99 6.86 -7.21
N ALA A 140 -6.31 6.78 -7.36
CA ALA A 140 -7.16 7.96 -7.52
C ALA A 140 -7.14 8.86 -6.27
N ARG A 141 -7.10 8.26 -5.08
CA ARG A 141 -7.13 8.99 -3.80
C ARG A 141 -5.77 9.49 -3.35
N TRP A 142 -4.73 8.69 -3.59
CA TRP A 142 -3.36 8.94 -3.12
C TRP A 142 -2.34 8.69 -4.24
N PRO A 143 -2.36 9.51 -5.31
CA PRO A 143 -1.45 9.34 -6.43
C PRO A 143 0.03 9.41 -6.01
N ALA A 144 0.33 10.21 -4.98
CA ALA A 144 1.68 10.32 -4.42
C ALA A 144 2.26 8.97 -3.91
N LEU A 145 1.43 8.00 -3.48
CA LEU A 145 1.92 6.66 -3.10
C LEU A 145 2.50 5.87 -4.29
N PHE A 146 2.26 6.33 -5.50
CA PHE A 146 2.77 5.77 -6.74
C PHE A 146 3.87 6.64 -7.35
N GLU A 147 4.51 7.50 -6.55
CA GLU A 147 5.71 8.23 -6.93
C GLU A 147 6.94 7.61 -6.25
N MET A 148 8.04 7.47 -6.99
CA MET A 148 9.26 6.82 -6.49
C MET A 148 9.74 7.31 -5.11
N PRO A 149 9.84 8.63 -4.83
CA PRO A 149 10.35 9.10 -3.54
C PRO A 149 9.45 8.68 -2.38
N HIS A 150 8.13 8.85 -2.55
CA HIS A 150 7.14 8.49 -1.55
C HIS A 150 7.11 6.97 -1.29
N ILE A 151 7.29 6.15 -2.32
CA ILE A 151 7.39 4.68 -2.17
C ILE A 151 8.60 4.33 -1.31
N GLN A 152 9.76 4.96 -1.55
CA GLN A 152 10.97 4.71 -0.77
C GLN A 152 10.80 5.12 0.69
N ASP A 153 10.24 6.30 0.95
CA ASP A 153 10.02 6.81 2.31
C ASP A 153 9.01 5.97 3.10
N GLU A 154 7.90 5.60 2.46
CA GLU A 154 6.88 4.73 3.04
C GLU A 154 7.44 3.33 3.33
N PHE A 155 8.17 2.76 2.38
CA PHE A 155 8.84 1.48 2.55
C PHE A 155 9.83 1.52 3.71
N HIS A 156 10.66 2.56 3.78
CA HIS A 156 11.59 2.76 4.88
C HIS A 156 10.87 2.90 6.22
N ARG A 157 9.76 3.65 6.27
CA ARG A 157 8.98 3.78 7.51
C ARG A 157 8.38 2.46 7.97
N ILE A 158 7.95 1.59 7.06
CA ILE A 158 7.36 0.27 7.37
C ILE A 158 8.44 -0.73 7.79
N THR A 159 9.56 -0.76 7.09
CA THR A 159 10.56 -1.84 7.19
C THR A 159 11.84 -1.45 7.93
N MET A 160 12.05 -0.16 8.17
CA MET A 160 13.32 0.45 8.63
C MET A 160 14.50 0.26 7.67
N VAL A 161 14.25 -0.17 6.42
CA VAL A 161 15.28 -0.43 5.40
C VAL A 161 15.12 0.54 4.23
N HIS A 162 16.23 1.14 3.79
CA HIS A 162 16.23 1.96 2.57
C HIS A 162 16.18 1.05 1.33
N LEU A 163 15.10 1.15 0.56
CA LEU A 163 14.77 0.23 -0.52
C LEU A 163 15.89 0.07 -1.57
N GLU A 164 16.15 1.08 -2.40
CA GLU A 164 17.15 0.95 -3.48
C GLU A 164 18.58 0.86 -2.92
N SER A 165 18.88 1.64 -1.88
CA SER A 165 20.22 1.65 -1.26
C SER A 165 20.62 0.31 -0.66
N LYS A 166 19.65 -0.54 -0.28
CA LYS A 166 19.92 -1.90 0.18
C LYS A 166 19.83 -2.92 -0.95
N PHE A 167 18.79 -2.81 -1.79
CA PHE A 167 18.50 -3.76 -2.85
C PHE A 167 19.58 -3.80 -3.92
N MET A 168 20.01 -2.64 -4.44
CA MET A 168 20.92 -2.58 -5.60
C MET A 168 22.30 -3.15 -5.30
N PRO A 169 23.02 -2.72 -4.25
CA PRO A 169 24.35 -3.27 -3.96
C PRO A 169 24.30 -4.77 -3.67
N LYS A 170 23.22 -5.23 -3.03
CA LYS A 170 23.07 -6.66 -2.72
C LYS A 170 22.75 -7.48 -3.96
N LEU A 171 22.02 -6.93 -4.92
CA LEU A 171 21.83 -7.55 -6.23
C LEU A 171 23.15 -7.65 -6.99
N ASP A 172 23.96 -6.59 -6.98
CA ASP A 172 25.27 -6.56 -7.65
C ASP A 172 26.22 -7.64 -7.10
N GLU A 173 26.24 -7.85 -5.78
CA GLU A 173 27.02 -8.92 -5.11
C GLU A 173 26.70 -10.31 -5.70
N TYR A 174 25.42 -10.58 -5.98
CA TYR A 174 24.96 -11.86 -6.52
C TYR A 174 24.94 -11.93 -8.04
N THR A 175 25.11 -10.80 -8.74
CA THR A 175 24.98 -10.71 -10.20
C THR A 175 25.97 -11.63 -10.92
N SER A 176 27.23 -11.66 -10.46
CA SER A 176 28.24 -12.55 -11.06
C SER A 176 27.88 -14.04 -10.93
N GLY A 177 27.41 -14.46 -9.75
CA GLY A 177 26.95 -15.83 -9.49
C GLY A 177 25.68 -16.17 -10.26
N LEU A 178 24.75 -15.23 -10.42
CA LEU A 178 23.56 -15.39 -11.25
C LEU A 178 23.98 -15.61 -12.70
N MET A 179 24.84 -14.75 -13.24
CA MET A 179 25.34 -14.87 -14.60
C MET A 179 26.02 -16.22 -14.83
N LYS A 180 26.95 -16.65 -13.97
CA LYS A 180 27.59 -17.97 -14.08
C LYS A 180 26.57 -19.12 -14.00
N LEU A 181 25.57 -19.03 -13.11
CA LEU A 181 24.49 -20.02 -13.03
C LEU A 181 23.66 -20.09 -14.31
N PHE A 182 23.30 -18.95 -14.89
CA PHE A 182 22.54 -18.87 -16.15
C PHE A 182 23.29 -19.51 -17.31
N HIS A 183 24.60 -19.26 -17.43
CA HIS A 183 25.43 -19.88 -18.47
C HIS A 183 25.60 -21.39 -18.22
N SER A 184 25.69 -21.83 -16.96
CA SER A 184 25.85 -23.25 -16.61
C SER A 184 24.59 -24.11 -16.78
N LYS A 185 23.39 -23.51 -16.82
CA LYS A 185 22.10 -24.24 -16.82
C LYS A 185 21.33 -24.24 -18.14
N GLY A 186 21.91 -23.71 -19.21
CA GLY A 186 21.37 -23.81 -20.56
C GLY A 186 20.37 -22.72 -20.93
N ARG A 187 20.49 -22.23 -22.17
CA ARG A 187 19.77 -21.08 -22.77
C ARG A 187 18.24 -21.10 -22.60
N THR A 188 17.60 -22.26 -22.53
CA THR A 188 16.14 -22.39 -22.61
C THR A 188 15.39 -21.90 -21.35
N MET A 189 15.98 -22.01 -20.16
CA MET A 189 15.38 -21.51 -18.91
C MET A 189 15.60 -20.00 -18.75
N GLY A 190 16.74 -19.47 -19.19
CA GLY A 190 17.01 -18.03 -19.21
C GLY A 190 16.01 -17.28 -20.09
N LEU A 191 15.73 -17.82 -21.28
CA LEU A 191 14.72 -17.29 -22.19
C LEU A 191 13.29 -17.37 -21.61
N LYS A 192 12.94 -18.43 -20.88
CA LYS A 192 11.63 -18.52 -20.20
C LYS A 192 11.49 -17.53 -19.05
N LEU A 193 12.54 -17.32 -18.25
CA LEU A 193 12.47 -16.34 -17.16
C LEU A 193 12.40 -14.91 -17.71
N GLN A 194 13.16 -14.63 -18.77
CA GLN A 194 13.10 -13.38 -19.53
C GLN A 194 11.69 -13.18 -20.12
N ALA A 195 11.08 -14.21 -20.73
CA ALA A 195 9.72 -14.13 -21.26
C ALA A 195 8.60 -14.02 -20.20
N ILE A 196 8.83 -14.54 -18.98
CA ILE A 196 7.87 -14.45 -17.87
C ILE A 196 7.95 -13.08 -17.19
N LEU A 197 9.14 -12.49 -17.11
CA LEU A 197 9.39 -11.22 -16.38
C LEU A 197 9.43 -9.98 -17.28
N LEU A 198 9.87 -10.13 -18.54
CA LEU A 198 9.83 -9.12 -19.59
C LEU A 198 8.89 -9.63 -20.68
N LYS A 199 7.67 -9.11 -20.70
CA LYS A 199 6.84 -9.18 -21.91
C LYS A 199 7.27 -8.02 -22.79
N ASP A 200 7.96 -8.31 -23.89
CA ASP A 200 8.05 -7.37 -25.01
C ASP A 200 6.60 -7.00 -25.39
N ALA A 201 6.33 -5.70 -25.49
CA ALA A 201 5.04 -5.21 -25.97
C ALA A 201 4.92 -5.49 -27.47
N ASP A 202 4.53 -6.71 -27.84
CA ASP A 202 3.96 -7.01 -29.14
C ASP A 202 2.48 -7.39 -28.91
N GLU A 203 1.59 -6.66 -29.57
CA GLU A 203 0.22 -6.39 -29.08
C GLU A 203 -0.76 -7.58 -29.26
N ASP A 204 -0.38 -8.68 -29.93
CA ASP A 204 -1.39 -9.59 -30.50
C ASP A 204 -1.28 -11.10 -30.20
N THR A 205 -0.46 -11.58 -29.23
CA THR A 205 -0.38 -13.05 -28.98
C THR A 205 -0.55 -13.55 -27.55
N VAL A 206 -0.96 -12.71 -26.60
CA VAL A 206 -0.98 -13.12 -25.17
C VAL A 206 -2.36 -12.98 -24.52
N SER A 207 -3.43 -12.83 -25.30
CA SER A 207 -4.77 -12.49 -24.76
C SER A 207 -5.51 -13.56 -23.95
N GLN A 208 -4.99 -14.77 -23.75
CA GLN A 208 -5.72 -15.82 -23.01
C GLN A 208 -5.11 -16.24 -21.65
N ASP A 209 -3.80 -16.12 -21.46
CA ASP A 209 -3.15 -16.38 -20.15
C ASP A 209 -2.97 -15.09 -19.31
N LEU A 210 -3.18 -13.91 -19.91
CA LEU A 210 -2.97 -12.58 -19.29
C LEU A 210 -4.02 -12.16 -18.26
N ALA A 211 -5.17 -12.83 -18.20
CA ALA A 211 -6.29 -12.44 -17.35
C ALA A 211 -6.10 -12.82 -15.86
N MET A 212 -5.17 -13.73 -15.54
CA MET A 212 -5.03 -14.23 -14.15
C MET A 212 -3.95 -13.56 -13.30
N GLN A 213 -3.00 -12.83 -13.91
CA GLN A 213 -1.89 -12.24 -13.16
C GLN A 213 -2.16 -10.77 -12.84
N LYS A 214 -2.37 -10.47 -11.54
CA LYS A 214 -2.67 -9.12 -11.05
C LYS A 214 -1.49 -8.15 -11.09
N ILE A 215 -0.25 -8.61 -11.21
CA ILE A 215 0.96 -7.76 -11.14
C ILE A 215 1.87 -8.11 -12.32
N LYS A 216 2.35 -7.11 -13.07
CA LYS A 216 3.21 -7.27 -14.25
C LYS A 216 4.28 -6.18 -14.31
N ILE A 217 5.50 -6.53 -14.70
CA ILE A 217 6.53 -5.58 -15.14
C ILE A 217 6.54 -5.63 -16.67
N TYR A 218 6.62 -4.48 -17.33
CA TYR A 218 6.68 -4.40 -18.79
C TYR A 218 7.85 -3.54 -19.22
N SER A 219 8.31 -3.75 -20.45
CA SER A 219 9.34 -2.95 -21.11
C SER A 219 8.74 -2.36 -22.38
N ILE A 220 8.73 -1.04 -22.51
CA ILE A 220 8.33 -0.31 -23.72
C ILE A 220 9.60 0.00 -24.49
N ARG A 221 9.67 -0.48 -25.74
CA ARG A 221 10.67 0.01 -26.69
C ARG A 221 10.26 1.40 -27.14
N THR A 222 10.89 2.44 -26.63
CA THR A 222 10.72 3.79 -27.18
C THR A 222 11.46 3.85 -28.51
N GLY A 223 10.71 4.03 -29.60
CA GLY A 223 11.21 3.86 -30.96
C GLY A 223 12.31 4.84 -31.36
N THR A 224 13.57 4.44 -31.16
CA THR A 224 14.70 4.47 -32.10
C THR A 224 15.76 3.51 -31.54
N SER A 225 16.62 2.90 -32.37
CA SER A 225 17.53 1.82 -31.96
C SER A 225 18.62 2.21 -30.94
N GLU A 226 18.57 3.42 -30.38
CA GLU A 226 19.57 3.97 -29.46
C GLU A 226 19.01 4.43 -28.11
N ASP A 227 17.67 4.51 -27.93
CA ASP A 227 17.07 4.82 -26.63
C ASP A 227 16.82 3.53 -25.82
N PRO A 228 17.22 3.47 -24.53
CA PRO A 228 17.00 2.30 -23.71
C PRO A 228 15.50 2.04 -23.51
N ASP A 229 15.10 0.77 -23.54
CA ASP A 229 13.73 0.35 -23.26
C ASP A 229 13.25 0.93 -21.92
N ASP A 230 12.16 1.69 -21.91
CA ASP A 230 11.58 2.19 -20.66
C ASP A 230 10.82 1.07 -19.95
N VAL A 231 11.05 0.92 -18.65
CA VAL A 231 10.45 -0.13 -17.84
C VAL A 231 9.34 0.47 -16.97
N GLY A 232 8.20 -0.23 -16.89
CA GLY A 232 7.08 0.17 -16.04
C GLY A 232 6.45 -1.01 -15.30
N ILE A 233 5.53 -0.67 -14.40
CA ILE A 233 4.79 -1.64 -13.58
C ILE A 233 3.29 -1.46 -13.80
N VAL A 234 2.59 -2.57 -14.05
CA VAL A 234 1.13 -2.66 -14.08
C VAL A 234 0.64 -3.47 -12.91
N ILE A 235 -0.36 -2.96 -12.19
CA ILE A 235 -1.06 -3.69 -11.13
C ILE A 235 -2.56 -3.59 -11.39
N GLU A 236 -3.25 -4.73 -11.38
CA GLU A 236 -4.69 -4.86 -11.65
C GLU A 236 -5.13 -4.24 -12.99
N GLY A 237 -4.24 -4.25 -13.99
CA GLY A 237 -4.50 -3.65 -15.30
C GLY A 237 -4.19 -2.15 -15.37
N ILE A 238 -3.73 -1.54 -14.28
CA ILE A 238 -3.44 -0.11 -14.18
C ILE A 238 -1.93 0.11 -14.22
N ASN A 239 -1.47 0.98 -15.12
CA ASN A 239 -0.08 1.44 -15.15
C ASN A 239 0.20 2.26 -13.90
N VAL A 240 0.87 1.68 -12.90
CA VAL A 240 1.13 2.32 -11.61
C VAL A 240 2.44 3.10 -11.60
N LEU A 241 3.46 2.63 -12.34
CA LEU A 241 4.74 3.31 -12.49
C LEU A 241 5.24 3.19 -13.93
N THR A 242 5.91 4.25 -14.40
CA THR A 242 6.55 4.40 -15.72
C THR A 242 7.95 5.00 -15.51
N ALA A 243 8.76 5.13 -16.56
CA ALA A 243 10.05 5.83 -16.50
C ALA A 243 11.03 5.22 -15.46
N LEU A 244 10.99 3.90 -15.24
CA LEU A 244 11.85 3.25 -14.25
C LEU A 244 13.28 3.05 -14.78
N GLY A 245 13.47 3.13 -16.10
CA GLY A 245 14.75 3.08 -16.78
C GLY A 245 15.41 1.70 -16.85
N ASN A 246 15.35 0.89 -15.79
CA ASN A 246 15.89 -0.47 -15.84
C ASN A 246 15.08 -1.49 -15.03
N PHE A 247 15.23 -2.76 -15.41
CA PHE A 247 14.50 -3.87 -14.82
C PHE A 247 14.81 -4.14 -13.33
N PRO A 248 16.07 -4.10 -12.85
CA PRO A 248 16.37 -4.17 -11.42
C PRO A 248 15.64 -3.12 -10.57
N ARG A 249 15.59 -1.88 -11.08
CA ARG A 249 14.88 -0.79 -10.43
C ARG A 249 13.39 -1.06 -10.37
N ALA A 250 12.81 -1.56 -11.46
CA ALA A 250 11.41 -1.99 -11.45
C ALA A 250 11.13 -3.11 -10.45
N CYS A 251 12.03 -4.09 -10.30
CA CYS A 251 11.89 -5.12 -9.28
C CYS A 251 11.91 -4.54 -7.86
N SER A 252 12.84 -3.62 -7.59
CA SER A 252 12.92 -2.95 -6.28
C SER A 252 11.66 -2.14 -5.98
N MET A 253 11.21 -1.32 -6.94
CA MET A 253 9.99 -0.50 -6.81
C MET A 253 8.75 -1.35 -6.66
N LEU A 254 8.67 -2.50 -7.34
CA LEU A 254 7.55 -3.42 -7.18
C LEU A 254 7.48 -3.98 -5.76
N VAL A 255 8.61 -4.37 -5.16
CA VAL A 255 8.66 -4.78 -3.76
C VAL A 255 8.21 -3.64 -2.85
N GLY A 256 8.71 -2.42 -3.10
CA GLY A 256 8.27 -1.21 -2.40
C GLY A 256 6.75 -1.07 -2.42
N LEU A 257 6.17 -1.02 -3.61
CA LEU A 257 4.72 -0.91 -3.84
C LEU A 257 3.94 -1.99 -3.10
N ILE A 258 4.36 -3.26 -3.17
CA ILE A 258 3.66 -4.36 -2.50
C ILE A 258 3.54 -4.12 -0.99
N TYR A 259 4.59 -3.57 -0.34
CA TYR A 259 4.54 -3.20 1.07
C TYR A 259 3.66 -1.97 1.32
N VAL A 260 3.80 -0.93 0.48
CA VAL A 260 3.05 0.34 0.60
C VAL A 260 1.55 0.10 0.51
N VAL A 261 1.10 -0.59 -0.55
CA VAL A 261 -0.32 -0.85 -0.83
C VAL A 261 -0.84 -2.17 -0.26
N ASN A 262 -0.04 -2.83 0.60
CA ASN A 262 -0.40 -4.07 1.30
C ASN A 262 -0.90 -5.19 0.37
N LEU A 263 -0.19 -5.43 -0.73
CA LEU A 263 -0.54 -6.50 -1.67
C LEU A 263 0.03 -7.84 -1.19
N ALA A 264 -0.64 -8.93 -1.55
CA ALA A 264 -0.07 -10.26 -1.39
C ALA A 264 0.94 -10.54 -2.51
N TYR A 265 2.04 -11.21 -2.18
CA TYR A 265 2.94 -11.72 -3.22
C TYR A 265 2.23 -12.72 -4.13
N PRO A 266 2.42 -12.61 -5.46
CA PRO A 266 1.95 -13.62 -6.41
C PRO A 266 2.47 -15.00 -6.05
N LYS A 267 1.56 -15.99 -5.96
CA LYS A 267 1.90 -17.35 -5.51
C LYS A 267 2.87 -18.05 -6.46
N GLU A 268 2.78 -17.73 -7.74
CA GLU A 268 3.62 -18.26 -8.82
C GLU A 268 5.08 -17.81 -8.65
N LEU A 269 5.28 -16.61 -8.11
CA LEU A 269 6.59 -15.98 -7.93
C LEU A 269 7.05 -15.94 -6.45
N ARG A 270 6.43 -16.74 -5.58
CA ARG A 270 6.70 -16.71 -4.13
C ARG A 270 8.19 -16.83 -3.76
N TYR A 271 8.95 -17.64 -4.51
CA TYR A 271 10.39 -17.82 -4.26
C TYR A 271 11.21 -16.63 -4.75
N THR A 272 10.79 -15.96 -5.83
CA THR A 272 11.41 -14.73 -6.32
C THR A 272 11.24 -13.61 -5.31
N PHE A 273 10.03 -13.41 -4.80
CA PHE A 273 9.78 -12.41 -3.76
C PHE A 273 10.43 -12.79 -2.42
N GLU A 274 10.57 -14.07 -2.10
CA GLU A 274 11.38 -14.51 -0.95
C GLU A 274 12.86 -14.14 -1.11
N VAL A 275 13.44 -14.27 -2.31
CA VAL A 275 14.80 -13.80 -2.61
C VAL A 275 14.89 -12.28 -2.43
N PHE A 276 13.97 -11.53 -3.04
CA PHE A 276 13.98 -10.06 -2.93
C PHE A 276 13.87 -9.59 -1.48
N GLN A 277 12.91 -10.11 -0.71
CA GLN A 277 12.70 -9.73 0.68
C GLN A 277 13.84 -10.18 1.60
N LYS A 278 14.19 -11.48 1.59
CA LYS A 278 15.06 -12.05 2.63
C LYS A 278 16.53 -12.09 2.26
N VAL A 279 16.85 -12.08 0.96
CA VAL A 279 18.24 -12.16 0.49
C VAL A 279 18.75 -10.79 0.08
N LEU A 280 17.97 -10.03 -0.71
CA LEU A 280 18.41 -8.71 -1.20
C LEU A 280 18.13 -7.60 -0.18
N LEU A 281 16.96 -7.59 0.45
CA LEU A 281 16.59 -6.59 1.45
C LEU A 281 16.91 -7.00 2.89
N GLU A 282 17.27 -8.27 3.10
CA GLU A 282 17.62 -8.85 4.41
C GLU A 282 16.52 -8.69 5.47
N LEU A 283 15.26 -8.59 5.04
CA LEU A 283 14.10 -8.59 5.92
C LEU A 283 13.77 -10.02 6.36
N ASP A 284 13.42 -10.22 7.63
CA ASP A 284 12.96 -11.51 8.18
C ASP A 284 13.88 -12.71 7.87
N CYS A 285 15.19 -12.53 7.98
CA CYS A 285 16.21 -13.52 7.62
C CYS A 285 16.16 -14.86 8.41
N SER A 286 15.32 -14.97 9.43
CA SER A 286 15.29 -16.11 10.36
C SER A 286 14.78 -17.41 9.73
N LYS A 287 14.08 -17.37 8.59
CA LYS A 287 13.45 -18.54 7.96
C LYS A 287 13.53 -18.50 6.43
N LEU A 288 14.67 -18.85 5.84
CA LEU A 288 14.79 -19.06 4.39
C LEU A 288 14.25 -20.45 4.00
N SER A 289 13.46 -20.54 2.93
CA SER A 289 13.04 -21.84 2.40
C SER A 289 14.24 -22.65 1.90
N PRO A 290 14.20 -24.01 1.94
CA PRO A 290 15.32 -24.83 1.51
C PRO A 290 15.81 -24.54 0.08
N LYS A 291 14.87 -24.21 -0.82
CA LYS A 291 15.18 -23.84 -2.21
C LYS A 291 15.95 -22.53 -2.29
N VAL A 292 15.52 -21.49 -1.57
CA VAL A 292 16.20 -20.19 -1.56
C VAL A 292 17.55 -20.29 -0.84
N ASN A 293 17.64 -21.05 0.24
CA ASN A 293 18.90 -21.28 0.93
C ASN A 293 19.92 -22.02 0.04
N SER A 294 19.48 -23.04 -0.69
CA SER A 294 20.34 -23.73 -1.68
C SER A 294 20.79 -22.79 -2.79
N LEU A 295 19.90 -21.92 -3.29
CA LEU A 295 20.26 -20.92 -4.30
C LEU A 295 21.28 -19.91 -3.77
N LYS A 296 21.05 -19.34 -2.58
CA LYS A 296 21.97 -18.41 -1.91
C LYS A 296 23.37 -19.00 -1.77
N ASN A 297 23.47 -20.25 -1.29
CA ASN A 297 24.76 -20.93 -1.14
C ASN A 297 25.46 -21.17 -2.49
N LYS A 298 24.70 -21.51 -3.53
CA LYS A 298 25.26 -21.68 -4.90
C LYS A 298 25.76 -20.36 -5.47
N LEU A 299 25.03 -19.26 -5.27
CA LEU A 299 25.44 -17.93 -5.73
C LEU A 299 26.73 -17.48 -5.05
N LEU A 300 26.85 -17.69 -3.74
CA LEU A 300 28.07 -17.38 -2.99
C LEU A 300 29.26 -18.25 -3.43
N ALA A 301 29.03 -19.55 -3.66
CA ALA A 301 30.07 -20.45 -4.13
C ALA A 301 30.59 -20.09 -5.53
N GLN A 302 29.72 -19.61 -6.42
CA GLN A 302 30.11 -19.19 -7.77
C GLN A 302 30.71 -17.78 -7.84
N GLY A 303 30.36 -16.90 -6.90
CA GLY A 303 30.98 -15.58 -6.74
C GLY A 303 32.45 -15.67 -6.31
N ASN A 304 32.79 -16.64 -5.45
CA ASN A 304 34.15 -16.83 -4.93
C ASN A 304 35.07 -17.70 -5.80
N ALA A 305 34.56 -18.30 -6.88
CA ALA A 305 35.39 -19.04 -7.83
C ALA A 305 36.11 -18.03 -8.75
N PRO A 306 37.47 -17.97 -8.74
CA PRO A 306 38.19 -17.11 -9.67
C PRO A 306 37.77 -17.47 -11.10
N LEU A 307 37.60 -16.43 -11.94
CA LEU A 307 37.51 -16.62 -13.37
C LEU A 307 38.80 -17.34 -13.78
N GLN A 308 38.72 -18.65 -13.97
CA GLN A 308 39.80 -19.38 -14.62
C GLN A 308 39.83 -18.86 -16.05
N ASN A 309 40.82 -18.03 -16.34
CA ASN A 309 41.28 -17.79 -17.69
C ASN A 309 41.68 -19.14 -18.26
N GLU A 310 40.96 -19.61 -19.28
CA GLU A 310 41.46 -20.17 -20.54
C GLU A 310 40.30 -20.45 -21.50
#